data_AF-A0A952SMH1-F1
#
_entry.id   AF-A0A952SMH1-F1
#
_cell.length_a   1.000
_cell.length_b   1.000
_cell.length_c   1.000
_cell.angle_alpha   90.00
_cell.angle_beta   90.00
_cell.angle_gamma   90.00
#
_symmetry.space_group_name_H-M   'P 1'
#
loop_
_entity.id
_entity.type
_entity.pdbx_description
1 polymer ?
#
loop_
_entity_poly.entity_id
_entity_poly.type
_entity_poly.pdbx_seq_one_letter_code
_entity_poly.pdbx_strand_id
1 'polypeptide(L)'
;MMRTTGAMMLGALLLGAELGCQSQPPRGNRGGRVEPSHTTPPEAADSRPMVSDFITYSDQLSQGLMRDLEATPTLAPRYTPRTTILFGDIVNKTGIVSTNDFEVVRERMKNRLMQSRTFNERFRFLTSRQRLEELQTVELGDDMFPKDAQGRVLNPRVHPDDTMLLNGTMYRISRGSTNYYLMTFELVRFSDGEIVWTNDYETKRW
;
A
#
# COMPACT_ATOMS: atom_id res chain seq x y z
N MET A 1 -6.26 -91.59 13.91
CA MET A 1 -6.86 -91.25 15.22
C MET A 1 -6.53 -89.79 15.50
N MET A 2 -7.30 -88.78 15.08
CA MET A 2 -8.71 -88.47 15.30
C MET A 2 -9.03 -88.16 16.79
N ARG A 3 -9.09 -86.86 17.12
CA ARG A 3 -9.95 -86.16 18.10
C ARG A 3 -9.54 -84.66 18.16
N THR A 4 -10.27 -83.77 17.49
CA THR A 4 -11.42 -82.94 17.98
C THR A 4 -10.97 -81.78 18.86
N THR A 5 -10.91 -80.55 18.32
CA THR A 5 -11.92 -79.45 18.33
C THR A 5 -12.10 -78.72 19.66
N GLY A 6 -11.96 -77.39 19.59
CA GLY A 6 -12.84 -76.46 20.29
C GLY A 6 -12.17 -75.54 21.32
N ALA A 7 -12.00 -74.26 20.98
CA ALA A 7 -12.82 -73.18 21.52
C ALA A 7 -12.25 -71.81 21.10
N MET A 8 -13.04 -71.10 20.29
CA MET A 8 -12.90 -69.66 20.06
C MET A 8 -13.06 -68.90 21.38
N MET A 9 -12.20 -67.92 21.63
CA MET A 9 -12.57 -66.74 22.40
C MET A 9 -12.37 -65.51 21.52
N LEU A 10 -13.48 -65.05 20.94
CA LEU A 10 -13.69 -63.67 20.54
C LEU A 10 -13.60 -62.80 21.81
N GLY A 11 -12.47 -62.14 22.02
CA GLY A 11 -12.30 -61.06 22.99
C GLY A 11 -12.46 -59.72 22.28
N ALA A 12 -13.52 -59.02 22.61
CA ALA A 12 -14.05 -57.83 21.95
C ALA A 12 -13.02 -56.73 21.66
N LEU A 13 -13.11 -56.22 20.42
CA LEU A 13 -12.80 -54.84 20.05
C LEU A 13 -13.44 -53.87 21.07
N LEU A 14 -12.67 -52.90 21.55
CA LEU A 14 -13.09 -51.52 21.87
C LEU A 14 -11.82 -50.73 22.26
N LEU A 15 -10.94 -50.52 21.27
CA LEU A 15 -9.75 -49.67 21.40
C LEU A 15 -10.03 -48.32 20.71
N GLY A 16 -10.15 -47.26 21.51
CA GLY A 16 -9.76 -45.90 21.15
C GLY A 16 -10.68 -45.14 20.17
N ALA A 17 -11.86 -44.72 20.63
CA ALA A 17 -12.64 -43.67 19.96
C ALA A 17 -12.68 -42.36 20.75
N GLU A 18 -11.66 -42.09 21.57
CA GLU A 18 -11.52 -40.84 22.28
C GLU A 18 -10.09 -40.36 22.14
N LEU A 19 -9.85 -39.49 21.16
CA LEU A 19 -8.84 -38.41 21.18
C LEU A 19 -8.90 -37.72 19.81
N GLY A 20 -9.35 -36.46 19.80
CA GLY A 20 -8.90 -35.53 18.77
C GLY A 20 -9.95 -34.98 17.80
N CYS A 21 -11.08 -34.48 18.31
CA CYS A 21 -11.77 -33.35 17.67
C CYS A 21 -12.25 -32.34 18.74
N GLN A 22 -11.40 -32.05 19.73
CA GLN A 22 -11.56 -30.84 20.57
C GLN A 22 -10.71 -29.70 20.00
N SER A 23 -10.91 -29.36 18.73
CA SER A 23 -10.61 -27.99 18.29
C SER A 23 -11.87 -27.17 18.53
N GLN A 24 -12.11 -26.78 19.79
CA GLN A 24 -13.04 -25.67 20.03
C GLN A 24 -12.60 -24.53 19.11
N PRO A 25 -13.45 -24.05 18.18
CA PRO A 25 -13.08 -22.91 17.36
C PRO A 25 -12.70 -21.77 18.31
N PRO A 26 -11.58 -21.06 18.07
CA PRO A 26 -11.13 -19.99 18.96
C PRO A 26 -12.31 -19.06 19.24
N ARG A 27 -12.76 -19.01 20.50
CA ARG A 27 -13.84 -18.10 20.88
C ARG A 27 -13.28 -16.70 20.78
N GLY A 28 -13.77 -15.94 19.80
CA GLY A 28 -13.39 -14.55 19.60
C GLY A 28 -13.53 -13.78 20.92
N ASN A 29 -12.47 -13.07 21.30
CA ASN A 29 -12.48 -12.25 22.50
C ASN A 29 -13.52 -11.13 22.29
N ARG A 30 -14.52 -11.02 23.18
CA ARG A 30 -15.65 -10.07 23.06
C ARG A 30 -15.24 -8.59 23.19
N GLY A 31 -13.94 -8.30 23.35
CA GLY A 31 -13.36 -6.97 23.38
C GLY A 31 -13.25 -6.29 22.02
N GLY A 32 -14.22 -6.48 21.11
CA GLY A 32 -14.57 -5.62 19.96
C GLY A 32 -13.52 -5.24 18.89
N ARG A 33 -12.22 -5.45 19.11
CA ARG A 33 -11.13 -5.09 18.21
C ARG A 33 -10.03 -6.13 18.31
N VAL A 34 -9.80 -6.84 17.21
CA VAL A 34 -8.62 -7.70 17.04
C VAL A 34 -7.49 -6.81 16.54
N GLU A 35 -6.31 -6.95 17.14
CA GLU A 35 -5.12 -6.22 16.69
C GLU A 35 -4.81 -6.63 15.24
N PRO A 36 -4.60 -5.69 14.29
CA PRO A 36 -4.36 -6.03 12.89
C PRO A 36 -3.14 -6.94 12.65
N SER A 37 -2.18 -6.97 13.59
CA SER A 37 -1.01 -7.85 13.52
C SER A 37 -1.30 -9.31 13.88
N HIS A 38 -2.45 -9.62 14.49
CA HIS A 38 -2.82 -10.99 14.83
C HIS A 38 -3.32 -11.75 13.60
N THR A 39 -2.58 -12.78 13.21
CA THR A 39 -2.94 -13.70 12.12
C THR A 39 -3.85 -14.82 12.61
N THR A 40 -4.98 -15.05 11.93
CA THR A 40 -5.80 -16.24 12.15
C THR A 40 -5.31 -17.42 11.30
N PRO A 41 -5.55 -18.69 11.69
CA PRO A 41 -5.11 -19.85 10.91
C PRO A 41 -5.56 -19.87 9.44
N PRO A 42 -6.79 -19.43 9.08
CA PRO A 42 -7.20 -19.32 7.69
C PRO A 42 -6.43 -18.24 6.91
N GLU A 43 -6.09 -17.11 7.54
CA GLU A 43 -5.31 -16.04 6.90
C GLU A 43 -3.85 -16.44 6.69
N ALA A 44 -3.29 -17.28 7.58
CA ALA A 44 -1.95 -17.86 7.41
C ALA A 44 -1.87 -18.82 6.20
N ALA A 45 -2.99 -19.41 5.81
CA ALA A 45 -3.07 -20.32 4.66
C ALA A 45 -3.30 -19.57 3.32
N ASP A 46 -3.58 -18.27 3.34
CA ASP A 46 -3.76 -17.47 2.13
C ASP A 46 -2.39 -17.06 1.54
N SER A 47 -2.23 -17.32 0.24
CA SER A 47 -1.07 -16.91 -0.55
C SER A 47 -0.96 -15.39 -0.78
N ARG A 48 -2.03 -14.63 -0.51
CA ARG A 48 -2.05 -13.16 -0.62
C ARG A 48 -1.34 -12.52 0.58
N PRO A 49 -0.73 -11.33 0.43
CA PRO A 49 -0.18 -10.60 1.56
C PRO A 49 -1.28 -10.24 2.56
N MET A 50 -0.93 -10.27 3.84
CA MET A 50 -1.87 -9.83 4.86
C MET A 50 -2.03 -8.32 4.79
N VAL A 51 -3.19 -7.83 5.22
CA VAL A 51 -3.45 -6.39 5.33
C VAL A 51 -2.42 -5.71 6.25
N SER A 52 -2.00 -6.39 7.31
CA SER A 52 -0.95 -5.91 8.23
C SER A 52 0.42 -5.75 7.56
N ASP A 53 0.76 -6.65 6.63
CA ASP A 53 2.01 -6.57 5.86
C ASP A 53 1.97 -5.35 4.93
N PHE A 54 0.84 -5.10 4.27
CA PHE A 54 0.65 -3.91 3.44
C PHE A 54 0.72 -2.61 4.23
N ILE A 55 0.15 -2.60 5.44
CA ILE A 55 0.25 -1.46 6.35
C ILE A 55 1.73 -1.20 6.69
N THR A 56 2.43 -2.22 7.16
CA THR A 56 3.85 -2.10 7.54
C THR A 56 4.69 -1.66 6.35
N TYR A 57 4.46 -2.25 5.18
CA TYR A 57 5.14 -1.90 3.95
C TYR A 57 4.87 -0.45 3.54
N SER A 58 3.62 0.01 3.59
CA SER A 58 3.28 1.41 3.29
C SER A 58 4.00 2.40 4.22
N ASP A 59 4.22 2.00 5.48
CA ASP A 59 4.87 2.81 6.49
C ASP A 59 6.37 2.92 6.19
N GLN A 60 6.99 1.79 5.83
CA GLN A 60 8.39 1.72 5.38
C GLN A 60 8.61 2.49 4.08
N LEU A 61 7.72 2.32 3.09
CA LEU A 61 7.76 3.07 1.82
C LEU A 61 7.71 4.57 2.07
N SER A 62 6.77 5.03 2.89
CA SER A 62 6.64 6.46 3.20
C SER A 62 7.91 7.01 3.84
N GLN A 63 8.48 6.30 4.81
CA GLN A 63 9.69 6.73 5.51
C GLN A 63 10.91 6.74 4.59
N GLY A 64 11.07 5.70 3.77
CA GLY A 64 12.13 5.62 2.77
C GLY A 64 12.02 6.78 1.78
N LEU A 65 10.82 6.97 1.20
CA LEU A 65 10.55 8.05 0.26
C LEU A 65 10.86 9.42 0.85
N MET A 66 10.38 9.73 2.06
CA MET A 66 10.66 11.02 2.70
C MET A 66 12.16 11.28 2.84
N ARG A 67 12.89 10.31 3.37
CA ARG A 67 14.34 10.41 3.57
C ARG A 67 15.07 10.63 2.26
N ASP A 68 14.71 9.89 1.22
CA ASP A 68 15.43 9.91 -0.06
C ASP A 68 15.13 11.21 -0.82
N LEU A 69 13.89 11.70 -0.77
CA LEU A 69 13.52 12.99 -1.34
C LEU A 69 14.20 14.17 -0.61
N GLU A 70 14.24 14.13 0.73
CA GLU A 70 14.96 15.14 1.51
C GLU A 70 16.46 15.12 1.22
N ALA A 71 17.05 13.94 1.00
CA ALA A 71 18.46 13.79 0.66
C ALA A 71 18.81 14.26 -0.76
N THR A 72 17.83 14.55 -1.62
CA THR A 72 18.05 14.89 -3.03
C THR A 72 18.05 16.42 -3.25
N PRO A 73 19.22 17.07 -3.43
CA PRO A 73 19.29 18.53 -3.51
C PRO A 73 18.74 19.10 -4.83
N THR A 74 18.72 18.29 -5.89
CA THR A 74 18.20 18.67 -7.22
C THR A 74 16.69 18.95 -7.21
N LEU A 75 15.99 18.53 -6.15
CA LEU A 75 14.57 18.78 -5.94
C LEU A 75 14.29 20.09 -5.20
N ALA A 76 15.30 20.90 -4.88
CA ALA A 76 15.11 22.20 -4.25
C ALA A 76 14.32 23.15 -5.17
N PRO A 77 13.35 23.91 -4.63
CA PRO A 77 12.56 24.83 -5.43
C PRO A 77 13.40 26.04 -5.86
N ARG A 78 13.09 26.60 -7.03
CA ARG A 78 13.76 27.78 -7.60
C ARG A 78 12.99 29.06 -7.37
N TYR A 79 11.67 29.00 -7.40
CA TYR A 79 10.78 30.17 -7.39
C TYR A 79 9.87 30.25 -6.15
N THR A 80 9.76 29.16 -5.40
CA THR A 80 8.86 29.01 -4.25
C THR A 80 9.64 28.58 -3.01
N PRO A 81 9.08 28.76 -1.79
CA PRO A 81 9.75 28.31 -0.58
C PRO A 81 9.76 26.78 -0.43
N ARG A 82 8.91 26.07 -1.19
CA ARG A 82 8.71 24.61 -1.07
C ARG A 82 8.43 23.98 -2.43
N THR A 83 9.04 22.83 -2.69
CA THR A 83 8.76 22.04 -3.88
C THR A 83 7.36 21.43 -3.80
N THR A 84 6.62 21.55 -4.89
CA THR A 84 5.26 21.05 -4.99
C THR A 84 5.31 19.64 -5.55
N ILE A 85 4.78 18.67 -4.83
CA ILE A 85 4.63 17.31 -5.32
C ILE A 85 3.14 17.05 -5.54
N LEU A 86 2.77 16.79 -6.78
CA LEU A 86 1.43 16.30 -7.12
C LEU A 86 1.46 14.78 -7.00
N PHE A 87 0.50 14.23 -6.26
CA PHE A 87 0.28 12.79 -6.28
C PHE A 87 -0.26 12.40 -7.66
N GLY A 88 0.59 11.72 -8.44
CA GLY A 88 0.28 11.18 -9.74
C GLY A 88 -0.31 9.78 -9.65
N ASP A 89 -0.17 9.04 -10.75
CA ASP A 89 -0.69 7.69 -10.86
C ASP A 89 0.28 6.69 -10.23
N ILE A 90 -0.21 6.01 -9.20
CA ILE A 90 0.48 4.88 -8.60
C ILE A 90 -0.29 3.65 -9.06
N VAL A 91 0.36 2.78 -9.83
CA VAL A 91 -0.30 1.70 -10.56
C VAL A 91 0.04 0.34 -9.94
N ASN A 92 -0.98 -0.49 -9.75
CA ASN A 92 -0.81 -1.87 -9.31
C ASN A 92 -0.62 -2.81 -10.51
N LYS A 93 0.57 -3.39 -10.66
CA LYS A 93 0.91 -4.42 -11.66
C LYS A 93 1.24 -5.77 -11.02
N THR A 94 0.78 -6.02 -9.80
CA THR A 94 1.08 -7.27 -9.06
C THR A 94 0.27 -8.48 -9.52
N GLY A 95 -0.88 -8.25 -10.17
CA GLY A 95 -1.80 -9.28 -10.67
C GLY A 95 -2.59 -10.05 -9.60
N ILE A 96 -2.27 -9.90 -8.31
CA ILE A 96 -2.96 -10.61 -7.21
C ILE A 96 -3.45 -9.71 -6.09
N VAL A 97 -2.81 -8.55 -5.89
CA VAL A 97 -3.26 -7.59 -4.88
C VAL A 97 -4.51 -6.94 -5.42
N SER A 98 -5.58 -6.96 -4.63
CA SER A 98 -6.84 -6.33 -5.06
C SER A 98 -6.62 -4.82 -5.21
N THR A 99 -7.37 -4.20 -6.14
CA THR A 99 -7.32 -2.74 -6.31
C THR A 99 -7.64 -2.03 -5.00
N ASN A 100 -8.60 -2.54 -4.22
CA ASN A 100 -9.00 -1.94 -2.95
C ASN A 100 -7.86 -1.94 -1.92
N ASP A 101 -7.15 -3.06 -1.76
CA ASP A 101 -6.03 -3.15 -0.80
C ASP A 101 -4.89 -2.21 -1.20
N PHE A 102 -4.64 -2.12 -2.51
CA PHE A 102 -3.63 -1.22 -3.04
C PHE A 102 -3.99 0.26 -2.84
N GLU A 103 -5.27 0.62 -3.00
CA GLU A 103 -5.75 1.98 -2.72
C GLU A 103 -5.55 2.35 -1.25
N VAL A 104 -5.73 1.41 -0.32
CA VAL A 104 -5.44 1.64 1.11
C VAL A 104 -3.96 1.96 1.33
N VAL A 105 -3.05 1.23 0.66
CA VAL A 105 -1.60 1.52 0.71
C VAL A 105 -1.31 2.92 0.18
N ARG A 106 -1.89 3.29 -0.96
CA ARG A 106 -1.72 4.60 -1.59
C ARG A 106 -2.18 5.73 -0.68
N GLU A 107 -3.39 5.62 -0.12
CA GLU A 107 -3.98 6.62 0.77
C GLU A 107 -3.20 6.74 2.08
N ARG A 108 -2.76 5.63 2.65
CA ARG A 108 -1.96 5.61 3.88
C ARG A 108 -0.60 6.27 3.68
N MET A 109 0.06 6.00 2.55
CA MET A 109 1.32 6.64 2.19
C MET A 109 1.16 8.15 2.06
N LYS A 110 0.14 8.60 1.30
CA LYS A 110 -0.20 10.02 1.17
C LYS A 110 -0.42 10.68 2.53
N ASN A 111 -1.20 10.05 3.41
CA ASN A 111 -1.48 10.59 4.74
C ASN A 111 -0.22 10.71 5.59
N ARG A 112 0.68 9.73 5.56
CA ARG A 112 1.96 9.79 6.30
C ARG A 112 2.85 10.92 5.82
N LEU A 113 2.98 11.06 4.51
CA LEU A 113 3.75 12.14 3.88
C LEU A 113 3.21 13.51 4.30
N MET A 114 1.88 13.69 4.27
CA MET A 114 1.24 14.94 4.68
C MET A 114 1.31 15.21 6.20
N GLN A 115 1.49 14.20 7.04
CA GLN A 115 1.57 14.36 8.49
C GLN A 115 3.00 14.69 8.97
N SER A 116 4.02 14.44 8.16
CA SER A 116 5.41 14.69 8.54
C SER A 116 5.75 16.17 8.54
N ARG A 117 6.02 16.73 9.73
CA ARG A 117 6.36 18.16 9.88
C ARG A 117 7.63 18.54 9.13
N THR A 118 8.70 17.78 9.34
CA THR A 118 10.01 18.00 8.70
C THR A 118 9.91 17.94 7.18
N PHE A 119 9.16 16.95 6.67
CA PHE A 119 8.95 16.83 5.23
C PHE A 119 8.18 18.03 4.67
N ASN A 120 7.14 18.49 5.39
CA ASN A 120 6.29 19.61 5.01
C ASN A 120 6.97 20.99 5.03
N GLU A 121 8.14 21.11 5.67
CA GLU A 121 8.96 22.32 5.65
C GLU A 121 9.61 22.54 4.28
N ARG A 122 9.93 21.46 3.56
CA ARG A 122 10.62 21.50 2.26
C ARG A 122 9.70 21.20 1.09
N PHE A 123 8.70 20.36 1.31
CA PHE A 123 7.79 19.90 0.29
C PHE A 123 6.35 20.24 0.65
N ARG A 124 5.50 20.37 -0.36
CA ARG A 124 4.05 20.43 -0.18
C ARG A 124 3.39 19.44 -1.13
N PHE A 125 2.49 18.62 -0.60
CA PHE A 125 1.68 17.73 -1.42
C PHE A 125 0.38 18.39 -1.81
N LEU A 126 0.05 18.33 -3.09
CA LEU A 126 -1.29 18.64 -3.57
C LEU A 126 -1.97 17.37 -4.07
N THR A 127 -3.28 17.33 -3.88
CA THR A 127 -4.14 16.29 -4.45
C THR A 127 -4.11 16.35 -5.97
N SER A 128 -4.56 15.27 -6.64
CA SER A 128 -4.61 15.21 -8.10
C SER A 128 -5.34 16.42 -8.68
N ARG A 129 -4.88 16.88 -9.86
CA ARG A 129 -5.47 18.04 -10.54
C ARG A 129 -6.96 17.84 -10.79
N GLN A 130 -7.34 16.64 -11.23
CA GLN A 130 -8.73 16.27 -11.44
C GLN A 130 -9.57 16.38 -10.17
N ARG A 131 -9.05 15.92 -9.02
CA ARG A 131 -9.78 16.02 -7.75
C ARG A 131 -9.88 17.48 -7.27
N LEU A 132 -8.85 18.27 -7.52
CA LEU A 132 -8.87 19.70 -7.23
C LEU A 132 -9.91 20.41 -8.11
N GLU A 133 -9.93 20.12 -9.40
CA GLU A 133 -10.91 20.64 -10.36
C GLU A 133 -12.34 20.23 -9.97
N GLU A 134 -12.58 18.97 -9.63
CA GLU A 134 -13.87 18.48 -9.12
C GLU A 134 -14.32 19.24 -7.86
N LEU A 135 -13.44 19.38 -6.86
CA LEU A 135 -13.73 20.12 -5.64
C LEU A 135 -14.00 21.59 -5.92
N GLN A 136 -13.28 22.20 -6.87
CA GLN A 136 -13.49 23.58 -7.25
C GLN A 136 -14.82 23.77 -7.98
N THR A 137 -15.17 22.89 -8.92
CA THR A 137 -16.47 22.92 -9.58
C THR A 137 -17.61 22.77 -8.57
N VAL A 138 -17.45 21.90 -7.56
CA VAL A 138 -18.45 21.70 -6.50
C VAL A 138 -18.57 22.91 -5.58
N GLU A 139 -17.46 23.53 -5.17
CA GLU A 139 -17.44 24.59 -4.16
C GLU A 139 -17.59 26.01 -4.73
N LEU A 140 -17.13 26.27 -5.95
CA LEU A 140 -17.05 27.60 -6.56
C LEU A 140 -17.96 27.76 -7.80
N GLY A 141 -18.50 26.67 -8.36
CA GLY A 141 -19.25 26.72 -9.62
C GLY A 141 -18.37 27.07 -10.83
N ASP A 142 -18.94 27.72 -11.85
CA ASP A 142 -18.27 28.08 -13.12
C ASP A 142 -17.26 29.26 -12.99
N ASP A 143 -17.14 29.89 -11.82
CA ASP A 143 -16.18 30.96 -11.55
C ASP A 143 -14.76 30.38 -11.35
N MET A 144 -14.19 29.87 -12.44
CA MET A 144 -12.82 29.39 -12.48
C MET A 144 -11.83 30.56 -12.41
N PHE A 145 -10.65 30.29 -11.81
CA PHE A 145 -9.51 31.21 -11.72
C PHE A 145 -9.31 32.06 -12.98
N PRO A 146 -8.84 33.32 -12.83
CA PRO A 146 -8.53 34.19 -13.95
C PRO A 146 -7.61 33.45 -14.93
N LYS A 147 -8.04 33.38 -16.19
CA LYS A 147 -7.24 32.82 -17.28
C LYS A 147 -6.42 33.93 -17.90
N ASP A 148 -5.19 33.63 -18.30
CA ASP A 148 -4.40 34.56 -19.11
C ASP A 148 -5.03 34.73 -20.52
N ALA A 149 -4.47 35.65 -21.32
CA ALA A 149 -4.93 35.91 -22.68
C ALA A 149 -4.81 34.68 -23.62
N GLN A 150 -4.08 33.64 -23.20
CA GLN A 150 -3.89 32.38 -23.90
C GLN A 150 -4.78 31.26 -23.34
N GLY A 151 -5.71 31.59 -22.44
CA GLY A 151 -6.66 30.65 -21.84
C GLY A 151 -6.06 29.75 -20.76
N ARG A 152 -4.82 30.00 -20.32
CA ARG A 152 -4.18 29.23 -19.25
C ARG A 152 -4.70 29.72 -17.92
N VAL A 153 -5.09 28.80 -17.06
CA VAL A 153 -5.48 29.11 -15.69
C VAL A 153 -4.26 29.67 -14.94
N LEU A 154 -4.31 30.94 -14.56
CA LEU A 154 -3.34 31.51 -13.62
C LEU A 154 -3.69 30.99 -12.24
N ASN A 155 -3.24 29.77 -11.92
CA ASN A 155 -3.31 29.26 -10.57
C ASN A 155 -2.06 29.76 -9.82
N PRO A 156 -2.17 30.82 -8.97
CA PRO A 156 -1.01 31.35 -8.25
C PRO A 156 -0.38 30.33 -7.29
N ARG A 157 -1.02 29.18 -7.07
CA ARG A 157 -0.55 28.16 -6.14
C ARG A 157 0.45 27.17 -6.74
N VAL A 158 0.57 27.03 -8.07
CA VAL A 158 1.40 25.98 -8.69
C VAL A 158 2.34 26.60 -9.73
N HIS A 159 3.64 26.66 -9.42
CA HIS A 159 4.66 27.10 -10.38
C HIS A 159 5.20 25.88 -11.14
N PRO A 160 5.11 25.81 -12.49
CA PRO A 160 5.47 24.61 -13.25
C PRO A 160 6.89 24.08 -12.97
N ASP A 161 7.88 24.97 -12.86
CA ASP A 161 9.28 24.56 -12.64
C ASP A 161 9.59 24.05 -11.22
N ASP A 162 8.71 24.36 -10.26
CA ASP A 162 8.82 23.90 -8.87
C ASP A 162 7.79 22.79 -8.56
N THR A 163 7.15 22.26 -9.61
CA THR A 163 6.12 21.24 -9.48
C THR A 163 6.61 19.93 -10.08
N MET A 164 6.47 18.86 -9.31
CA MET A 164 6.85 17.51 -9.68
C MET A 164 5.63 16.59 -9.58
N LEU A 165 5.53 15.63 -10.49
CA LEU A 165 4.54 14.56 -10.47
C LEU A 165 5.19 13.33 -9.86
N LEU A 166 4.63 12.81 -8.77
CA LEU A 166 5.05 11.54 -8.18
C LEU A 166 4.22 10.40 -8.78
N ASN A 167 4.84 9.59 -9.63
CA ASN A 167 4.23 8.36 -10.13
C ASN A 167 4.86 7.15 -9.44
N GLY A 168 4.12 6.06 -9.39
CA GLY A 168 4.59 4.83 -8.80
C GLY A 168 4.11 3.60 -9.57
N THR A 169 4.90 2.53 -9.55
CA THR A 169 4.44 1.24 -10.05
C THR A 169 4.82 0.13 -9.10
N MET A 170 3.83 -0.66 -8.69
CA MET A 170 4.03 -1.84 -7.85
C MET A 170 4.04 -3.11 -8.68
N TYR A 171 5.15 -3.84 -8.61
CA TYR A 171 5.37 -5.13 -9.25
C TYR A 171 5.39 -6.24 -8.21
N ARG A 172 5.10 -7.45 -8.69
CA ARG A 172 5.31 -8.69 -7.94
C ARG A 172 6.22 -9.61 -8.73
N ILE A 173 7.21 -10.18 -8.05
CA ILE A 173 8.00 -11.29 -8.56
C ILE A 173 7.65 -12.52 -7.71
N SER A 174 7.06 -13.53 -8.34
CA SER A 174 6.67 -14.78 -7.67
C SER A 174 7.63 -15.90 -8.03
N ARG A 175 8.15 -16.63 -7.03
CA ARG A 175 8.95 -17.85 -7.23
C ARG A 175 8.51 -18.92 -6.24
N GLY A 176 7.66 -19.84 -6.69
CA GLY A 176 7.12 -20.89 -5.81
C GLY A 176 6.27 -20.31 -4.69
N SER A 177 6.64 -20.57 -3.44
CA SER A 177 5.98 -20.03 -2.24
C SER A 177 6.43 -18.61 -1.88
N THR A 178 7.55 -18.12 -2.42
CA THR A 178 8.10 -16.81 -2.07
C THR A 178 7.53 -15.72 -2.95
N ASN A 179 7.04 -14.66 -2.31
CA ASN A 179 6.53 -13.46 -2.98
C ASN A 179 7.46 -12.28 -2.69
N TYR A 180 7.84 -11.60 -3.76
CA TYR A 180 8.62 -10.38 -3.69
C TYR A 180 7.81 -9.23 -4.28
N TYR A 181 7.80 -8.10 -3.59
CA TYR A 181 7.12 -6.89 -4.05
C TYR A 181 8.13 -5.78 -4.23
N LEU A 182 8.05 -5.14 -5.38
CA LEU A 182 8.88 -4.00 -5.77
C LEU A 182 7.95 -2.81 -6.01
N MET A 183 8.21 -1.68 -5.37
CA MET A 183 7.58 -0.41 -5.67
C MET A 183 8.64 0.52 -6.24
N THR A 184 8.48 0.90 -7.50
CA THR A 184 9.30 1.91 -8.15
C THR A 184 8.56 3.24 -8.07
N PHE A 185 9.23 4.29 -7.60
CA PHE A 185 8.73 5.66 -7.70
C PHE A 185 9.57 6.47 -8.69
N GLU A 186 8.92 7.41 -9.35
CA GLU A 186 9.55 8.40 -10.22
C GLU A 186 8.97 9.78 -9.92
N LEU A 187 9.83 10.80 -9.96
CA LEU A 187 9.43 12.19 -9.96
C LEU A 187 9.68 12.78 -11.34
N VAL A 188 8.62 13.31 -11.93
CA VAL A 188 8.63 13.93 -13.25
C VAL A 188 8.42 15.43 -13.10
N ARG A 189 9.31 16.26 -13.66
CA ARG A 189 9.14 17.71 -13.65
C ARG A 189 7.94 18.11 -14.50
N PHE A 190 7.08 18.95 -13.95
CA PHE A 190 5.83 19.33 -14.60
C PHE A 190 6.04 20.23 -15.82
N SER A 191 7.13 21.00 -15.88
CA SER A 191 7.36 21.94 -16.97
C SER A 191 7.82 21.30 -18.29
N ASP A 192 8.65 20.24 -18.23
CA ASP A 192 9.25 19.61 -19.41
C ASP A 192 9.06 18.09 -19.49
N GLY A 193 8.51 17.45 -18.45
CA GLY A 193 8.32 16.01 -18.39
C GLY A 193 9.61 15.21 -18.10
N GLU A 194 10.69 15.87 -17.66
CA GLU A 194 11.94 15.19 -17.31
C GLU A 194 11.78 14.35 -16.04
N ILE A 195 12.22 13.08 -16.06
CA ILE A 195 12.35 12.26 -14.85
C ILE A 195 13.57 12.75 -14.08
N VAL A 196 13.35 13.46 -12.97
CA VAL A 196 14.42 14.07 -12.16
C VAL A 196 14.90 13.18 -11.02
N TRP A 197 14.12 12.17 -10.66
CA TRP A 197 14.44 11.22 -9.60
C TRP A 197 13.68 9.92 -9.83
N THR A 198 14.34 8.80 -9.54
CA THR A 198 13.72 7.48 -9.51
C THR A 198 14.35 6.67 -8.40
N ASN A 199 13.54 5.87 -7.71
CA ASN A 199 14.06 4.91 -6.75
C ASN A 199 13.14 3.69 -6.59
N ASP A 200 13.76 2.59 -6.20
CA ASP A 200 13.13 1.29 -6.00
C ASP A 200 13.08 0.95 -4.52
N TYR A 201 11.92 0.44 -4.09
CA TYR A 201 11.68 0.01 -2.72
C TYR A 201 11.15 -1.42 -2.73
N GLU A 202 11.75 -2.25 -1.90
CA GLU A 202 11.58 -3.69 -2.01
C GLU A 202 11.14 -4.27 -0.68
N THR A 203 10.21 -5.22 -0.74
CA THR A 203 9.85 -6.04 0.41
C THR A 203 9.72 -7.50 0.01
N LYS A 204 10.25 -8.37 0.88
CA LYS A 204 10.23 -9.81 0.70
C LYS A 204 9.32 -10.43 1.74
N ARG A 205 8.41 -11.30 1.28
CA ARG A 205 7.60 -12.17 2.15
C ARG A 205 7.99 -13.63 1.89
N TRP A 206 8.34 -14.34 2.96
CA TRP A 206 8.67 -15.76 2.94
C TRP A 206 7.44 -16.64 3.14
#